data_AF-S2KIH5-F1
#
_entry.id   AF-S2KIH5-F1
#
_cell.length_a   1.000
_cell.length_b   1.000
_cell.length_c   1.000
_cell.angle_alpha   90.00
_cell.angle_beta   90.00
_cell.angle_gamma   90.00
#
_symmetry.space_group_name_H-M   'P 1'
#
loop_
_entity.id
_entity.type
_entity.pdbx_description
1 polymer ?
#
loop_
_entity_poly.entity_id
_entity_poly.type
_entity_poly.pdbx_seq_one_letter_code
_entity_poly.pdbx_strand_id
1 'polypeptide(L)'
;MKFMNKGALVAEAGTQDPRYRDMSAYDGKPFECACGSTHAFYSNLNESNFATTGANAKMIVSCPSNAETYTLIKTKYKFMIMFDHFVSLAGTNG
;
A
#
# COMPACT_ATOMS: atom_id res chain seq x y z
N MET A 1 2.69 -7.97 9.32
CA MET A 1 2.70 -8.16 7.85
C MET A 1 2.99 -9.63 7.52
N LYS A 2 2.39 -10.19 6.45
CA LYS A 2 2.73 -11.52 5.92
C LYS A 2 3.68 -11.43 4.71
N PHE A 3 4.65 -12.33 4.59
CA PHE A 3 5.53 -12.40 3.41
C PHE A 3 5.01 -13.40 2.38
N MET A 4 5.09 -13.04 1.11
CA MET A 4 4.61 -13.87 0.00
C MET A 4 5.32 -13.50 -1.31
N ASN A 5 5.17 -14.34 -2.34
CA ASN A 5 5.64 -14.00 -3.68
C ASN A 5 4.76 -12.93 -4.35
N LYS A 6 5.24 -12.33 -5.43
CA LYS A 6 4.55 -11.24 -6.14
C LYS A 6 3.15 -11.61 -6.63
N GLY A 7 2.97 -12.82 -7.16
CA GLY A 7 1.66 -13.29 -7.64
C GLY A 7 0.64 -13.39 -6.49
N ALA A 8 1.05 -13.95 -5.36
CA ALA A 8 0.24 -14.02 -4.15
C ALA A 8 -0.05 -12.62 -3.57
N LEU A 9 0.91 -11.68 -3.64
CA LEU A 9 0.70 -10.29 -3.20
C LEU A 9 -0.42 -9.61 -3.99
N VAL A 10 -0.42 -9.76 -5.32
CA VAL A 10 -1.47 -9.22 -6.19
C VAL A 10 -2.82 -9.89 -5.89
N ALA A 11 -2.84 -11.21 -5.67
CA ALA A 11 -4.06 -11.92 -5.30
C ALA A 11 -4.65 -11.43 -3.95
N GLU A 12 -3.80 -11.19 -2.95
CA GLU A 12 -4.19 -10.64 -1.64
C GLU A 12 -4.68 -9.17 -1.73
N ALA A 13 -4.13 -8.42 -2.69
CA ALA A 13 -4.54 -7.04 -2.94
C ALA A 13 -5.99 -6.98 -3.47
N GLY A 14 -6.38 -7.96 -4.29
CA GLY A 14 -7.75 -8.15 -4.79
C GLY A 14 -7.95 -7.57 -6.19
N THR A 15 -9.17 -7.11 -6.49
CA THR A 15 -9.50 -6.54 -7.81
C THR A 15 -8.82 -5.20 -8.00
N GLN A 16 -7.99 -5.07 -9.03
CA GLN A 16 -7.35 -3.80 -9.40
C GLN A 16 -8.41 -2.74 -9.75
N ASP A 17 -8.27 -1.50 -9.24
CA ASP A 17 -9.08 -0.37 -9.68
C ASP A 17 -8.45 0.19 -10.97
N PRO A 18 -9.12 0.12 -12.13
CA PRO A 18 -8.55 0.54 -13.40
C PRO A 18 -8.43 2.07 -13.52
N ARG A 19 -9.06 2.82 -12.60
CA ARG A 19 -8.99 4.28 -12.61
C ARG A 19 -7.69 4.75 -11.99
N TYR A 20 -7.07 5.72 -12.64
CA TYR A 20 -6.04 6.52 -11.99
C TYR A 20 -6.64 7.21 -10.76
N ARG A 21 -6.08 6.91 -9.59
CA ARG A 21 -6.38 7.63 -8.34
C ARG A 21 -5.15 8.42 -7.95
N ASP A 22 -5.32 9.74 -7.85
CA ASP A 22 -4.32 10.59 -7.24
C ASP A 22 -4.25 10.27 -5.74
N MET A 23 -3.10 9.77 -5.31
CA MET A 23 -2.83 9.40 -3.91
C MET A 23 -1.93 10.42 -3.21
N SER A 24 -1.66 11.57 -3.83
CA SER A 24 -0.82 12.64 -3.26
C SER A 24 -1.32 13.18 -1.92
N ALA A 25 -2.62 13.01 -1.62
CA ALA A 25 -3.20 13.33 -0.31
C ALA A 25 -2.56 12.58 0.87
N TYR A 26 -1.83 11.48 0.61
CA TYR A 26 -1.12 10.73 1.64
C TYR A 26 0.40 10.90 1.59
N ASP A 27 0.93 11.80 0.76
CA ASP A 27 2.36 12.01 0.65
C ASP A 27 2.97 12.43 2.01
N GLY A 28 4.13 11.89 2.33
CA GLY A 28 4.81 12.06 3.61
C GLY A 28 4.25 11.22 4.76
N LYS A 29 3.14 10.48 4.59
CA LYS A 29 2.57 9.65 5.66
C LYS A 29 3.35 8.35 5.84
N PRO A 30 3.64 7.91 7.07
CA PRO A 30 4.47 6.74 7.31
C PRO A 30 3.73 5.42 7.05
N PHE A 31 4.45 4.43 6.52
CA PHE A 31 4.00 3.04 6.43
C PHE A 31 5.11 2.07 6.81
N GLU A 32 4.75 0.92 7.38
CA GLU A 32 5.69 -0.17 7.64
C GLU A 32 5.98 -0.92 6.34
N CYS A 33 7.24 -0.99 5.92
CA CYS A 33 7.63 -1.66 4.69
C CYS A 33 8.10 -3.10 4.94
N ALA A 34 7.93 -3.94 3.93
CA ALA A 34 8.36 -5.34 3.93
C ALA A 34 9.88 -5.51 4.12
N CYS A 35 10.70 -4.48 3.81
CA CYS A 35 12.14 -4.46 4.09
C CYS A 35 12.48 -4.38 5.59
N GLY A 36 11.48 -4.20 6.47
CA GLY A 36 11.65 -4.07 7.92
C GLY A 36 11.80 -2.64 8.44
N SER A 37 11.80 -1.64 7.54
CA SER A 37 11.88 -0.22 7.91
C SER A 37 10.53 0.49 7.74
N THR A 38 10.34 1.60 8.44
CA THR A 38 9.26 2.55 8.17
C THR A 38 9.71 3.54 7.10
N HIS A 39 8.89 3.73 6.06
CA HIS A 39 9.14 4.73 5.03
C HIS A 39 7.99 5.73 4.95
N ALA A 40 8.27 6.91 4.41
CA ALA A 40 7.23 7.84 4.00
C ALA A 40 6.62 7.37 2.67
N PHE A 41 5.30 7.33 2.60
CA PHE A 41 4.58 7.15 1.36
C PHE A 41 4.77 8.38 0.48
N TYR A 42 4.99 8.14 -0.81
CA TYR A 42 4.90 9.14 -1.84
C TYR A 42 4.16 8.53 -3.02
N SER A 43 3.34 9.31 -3.69
CA SER A 43 2.50 8.89 -4.81
C SER A 43 3.27 8.21 -5.95
N ASN A 44 4.55 8.54 -6.15
CA ASN A 44 5.43 7.89 -7.11
C ASN A 44 5.88 6.47 -6.72
N LEU A 45 5.71 6.07 -5.45
CA LEU A 45 5.95 4.71 -4.98
C LEU A 45 4.72 3.80 -5.19
N ASN A 46 3.56 4.37 -5.54
CA ASN A 46 2.33 3.61 -5.74
C ASN A 46 2.30 2.97 -7.11
N GLU A 47 2.43 1.64 -7.15
CA GLU A 47 2.42 0.88 -8.41
C GLU A 47 1.01 0.61 -8.90
N SER A 48 0.08 0.36 -7.98
CA SER A 48 -1.27 -0.09 -8.32
C SER A 48 -2.25 0.12 -7.16
N ASN A 49 -3.47 0.54 -7.53
CA ASN A 49 -4.59 0.68 -6.61
C ASN A 49 -5.56 -0.49 -6.75
N PHE A 50 -6.15 -0.91 -5.64
CA PHE A 50 -7.06 -2.03 -5.57
C PHE A 50 -8.37 -1.63 -4.90
N ALA A 51 -9.46 -2.19 -5.41
CA ALA A 51 -10.80 -1.96 -4.90
C ALA A 51 -10.90 -2.41 -3.44
N THR A 52 -11.53 -1.58 -2.62
CA THR A 52 -11.89 -1.95 -1.25
C THR A 52 -13.31 -1.51 -0.96
N THR A 53 -13.92 -2.11 0.06
CA THR A 53 -15.22 -1.69 0.55
C THR A 53 -15.08 -0.47 1.46
N GLY A 54 -15.98 0.50 1.29
CA GLY A 54 -16.00 1.75 2.06
C GLY A 54 -14.94 2.78 1.62
N ALA A 55 -14.54 3.65 2.55
CA ALA A 55 -13.61 4.77 2.29
C ALA A 55 -12.12 4.36 2.20
N ASN A 56 -11.79 3.08 2.39
CA ASN A 56 -10.40 2.65 2.38
C ASN A 56 -9.89 2.44 0.95
N ALA A 57 -8.57 2.45 0.78
CA ALA A 57 -7.85 2.14 -0.45
C ALA A 57 -6.77 1.12 -0.11
N LYS A 58 -6.61 0.11 -0.97
CA LYS A 58 -5.48 -0.81 -0.93
C LYS A 58 -4.51 -0.42 -2.04
N MET A 59 -3.22 -0.43 -1.73
CA MET A 59 -2.15 -0.06 -2.67
C MET A 59 -1.01 -1.05 -2.55
N ILE A 60 -0.42 -1.41 -3.67
CA ILE A 60 0.91 -2.00 -3.67
C ILE A 60 1.90 -0.86 -3.87
N VAL A 61 2.82 -0.70 -2.91
CA VAL A 61 3.87 0.31 -2.95
C VAL A 61 5.24 -0.34 -3.08
N SER A 62 6.12 0.26 -3.87
CA SER A 62 7.52 -0.12 -3.97
C SER A 62 8.32 0.40 -2.77
N CYS A 63 9.34 -0.34 -2.35
CA CYS A 63 10.26 0.10 -1.31
C CYS A 63 11.27 1.10 -1.91
N PRO A 64 11.44 2.31 -1.33
CA PRO A 64 12.37 3.30 -1.84
C PRO A 64 13.84 2.90 -1.68
N SER A 65 14.14 1.92 -0.83
CA SER A 65 15.50 1.43 -0.55
C SER A 65 15.81 0.08 -1.19
N ASN A 66 14.82 -0.61 -1.76
CA ASN A 66 15.00 -1.91 -2.42
C ASN A 66 13.93 -2.12 -3.51
N ALA A 67 14.36 -2.07 -4.78
CA ALA A 67 13.47 -2.18 -5.93
C ALA A 67 12.73 -3.52 -6.07
N GLU A 68 13.21 -4.58 -5.41
CA GLU A 68 12.60 -5.92 -5.44
C GLU A 68 11.58 -6.13 -4.31
N THR A 69 11.46 -5.14 -3.41
CA THR A 69 10.58 -5.21 -2.26
C THR A 69 9.30 -4.42 -2.51
N TYR A 70 8.15 -5.06 -2.31
CA TYR A 70 6.84 -4.44 -2.43
C TYR A 70 6.04 -4.66 -1.15
N THR A 71 5.18 -3.70 -0.82
CA THR A 71 4.29 -3.79 0.36
C THR A 71 2.86 -3.50 -0.07
N LEU A 72 1.93 -4.39 0.30
CA LEU A 72 0.51 -4.13 0.23
C LEU A 72 0.08 -3.35 1.48
N ILE A 73 -0.26 -2.08 1.29
CA ILE A 73 -0.77 -1.21 2.35
C ILE A 73 -2.25 -0.92 2.14
N LYS A 74 -2.95 -0.59 3.24
CA LYS A 74 -4.34 -0.18 3.24
C LYS A 74 -4.50 1.12 4.03
N THR A 75 -5.21 2.10 3.49
CA THR A 75 -5.59 3.29 4.28
C THR A 75 -6.58 2.90 5.37
N LYS A 76 -6.42 3.49 6.55
CA LYS A 76 -7.39 3.40 7.64
C LYS A 76 -7.94 4.79 7.91
N TYR A 77 -9.26 4.88 7.94
CA TYR A 77 -9.97 6.11 8.27
C TYR A 77 -10.66 6.03 9.63
N LYS A 78 -10.64 7.14 10.36
CA LYS A 78 -11.49 7.40 11.54
C LYS A 78 -12.77 8.10 11.08
N PHE A 79 -13.90 7.67 11.64
CA PHE A 79 -15.24 8.19 11.34
C PHE A 79 -15.59 8.23 9.84
N MET A 80 -14.93 7.41 9.01
CA MET A 80 -15.06 7.39 7.54
C MET A 80 -14.69 8.69 6.81
N ILE A 81 -14.09 9.68 7.49
CA ILE A 81 -13.78 11.00 6.90
C ILE A 81 -12.32 11.43 7.09
N MET A 82 -11.65 11.01 8.16
CA MET A 82 -10.29 11.45 8.46
C MET A 82 -9.32 10.28 8.29
N PHE A 83 -8.32 10.46 7.42
CA PHE A 83 -7.20 9.51 7.34
C PHE A 83 -6.50 9.43 8.70
N ASP A 84 -6.26 8.21 9.17
CA ASP A 84 -5.60 7.93 10.43
C ASP A 84 -4.16 7.45 10.20
N HIS A 85 -4.01 6.29 9.58
CA HIS A 85 -2.71 5.69 9.28
C HIS A 85 -2.80 4.66 8.14
N PHE A 86 -1.65 4.17 7.68
CA PHE A 86 -1.56 3.01 6.82
C PHE A 86 -1.41 1.72 7.62
N VAL A 87 -2.12 0.68 7.20
CA VAL A 87 -1.94 -0.68 7.71
C VAL A 87 -1.23 -1.52 6.65
N SER A 88 -0.07 -2.07 6.99
CA SER A 88 0.68 -2.94 6.08
C SER A 88 0.25 -4.40 6.24
N LEU A 89 -0.36 -4.94 5.19
CA LEU A 89 -1.02 -6.25 5.22
C LEU A 89 -0.05 -7.36 4.85
N ALA A 90 0.65 -7.19 3.73
CA ALA A 90 1.54 -8.19 3.15
C ALA A 90 2.73 -7.53 2.45
N GLY A 91 3.77 -8.32 2.20
CA GLY A 91 4.99 -7.86 1.54
C GLY A 91 5.66 -8.94 0.73
N THR A 92 6.49 -8.53 -0.22
CA THR A 92 7.43 -9.40 -0.93
C THR A 92 8.83 -8.93 -0.61
N ASN A 93 9.70 -9.87 -0.28
CA ASN A 93 11.13 -9.65 -0.19
C ASN A 93 11.72 -10.64 -1.21
N GLY A 94 12.69 -10.19 -2.02
CA GLY A 94 13.32 -11.01 -3.06
C GLY A 94 13.69 -12.40 -2.58
#